data_AF-A0A925AT03-F1
#
_entry.id   AF-A0A925AT03-F1
#
_cell.length_a   1.000
_cell.length_b   1.000
_cell.length_c   1.000
_cell.angle_alpha   90.00
_cell.angle_beta   90.00
_cell.angle_gamma   90.00
#
_symmetry.space_group_name_H-M   'P 1'
#
loop_
_entity.id
_entity.type
_entity.pdbx_description
1 polymer ?
#
loop_
_entity_poly.entity_id
_entity_poly.type
_entity_poly.pdbx_seq_one_letter_code
_entity_poly.pdbx_strand_id
1 'polypeptide(L)'
;MAISVERIQADIEAIARFTATPGRGASRPTFSAAWAGARDYVIEQAILAGCVIRTDAAGNVHARPADLGWQERAWLCGSHIDSVPHGGDYDGVAGVVTGLELLRSAAEDKTKSAIEMIIFAEEEGPTFGLGMLGSRGWTGELSAAELAALTNAAGETYLEAGKPFGVDGRTLRDDRLDPGGYLGFIELHIEQGPGMWMRDQRFAIVNAIAGRRQYQVTIEGEANHAGATSMLDRRDALVGAAAAIIGLELLAGEFGHGTVITVGRLENHPNAVNVVPDNVTFTIDFRCGDDAVLNRWAELRGLIEEVCTRRDLKWQFTLSEEIPARQMNGHLIQRLKTAAARCGIGEAPITVSGALHDSAVIAPYLPSAMVFVPSRGGISHNPAEFSRVEDIALAAGVIEQVMRTPTIGRVNEMDRAEFVTHFGGVFEHSPWIAERAWDQRPFDSVADLHEKMVNIVRAATPEERLALIRAHPDLVGRLARQGGLTADSTAEQQAAGLRTLTADDVVAFDLNNAKYQAKFGFPFVICARENKKDAILAAFPVRLANTRDNEITTAIAEIAKIARLRLSDSVMEPL
;
A
#
# COMPACT_ATOMS: atom_id res chain seq x y z
N MET A 1 14.42 -12.82 -13.40
CA MET A 1 15.64 -11.99 -13.32
C MET A 1 15.32 -10.85 -12.37
N ALA A 2 16.19 -9.84 -12.20
CA ALA A 2 15.76 -8.63 -11.49
C ALA A 2 14.78 -7.82 -12.37
N ILE A 3 13.87 -7.08 -11.74
CA ILE A 3 13.01 -6.07 -12.39
C ILE A 3 13.84 -5.13 -13.28
N SER A 4 13.41 -4.93 -14.53
CA SER A 4 14.11 -4.07 -15.50
C SER A 4 13.55 -2.65 -15.55
N VAL A 5 14.40 -1.67 -15.25
CA VAL A 5 14.11 -0.24 -15.40
C VAL A 5 13.84 0.09 -16.87
N GLU A 6 14.62 -0.48 -17.79
CA GLU A 6 14.56 -0.18 -19.22
C GLU A 6 13.26 -0.68 -19.83
N ARG A 7 12.76 -1.86 -19.43
CA ARG A 7 11.46 -2.37 -19.90
C ARG A 7 10.30 -1.52 -19.40
N ILE A 8 10.29 -1.20 -18.10
CA ILE A 8 9.25 -0.32 -17.53
C ILE A 8 9.23 1.02 -18.25
N GLN A 9 10.41 1.63 -18.49
CA GLN A 9 10.50 2.88 -19.23
C GLN A 9 9.93 2.73 -20.66
N ALA A 10 10.35 1.69 -21.38
CA ALA A 10 9.89 1.45 -22.74
C ALA A 10 8.37 1.24 -22.82
N ASP A 11 7.77 0.55 -21.87
CA ASP A 11 6.31 0.34 -21.82
C ASP A 11 5.56 1.65 -21.54
N ILE A 12 6.01 2.46 -20.58
CA ILE A 12 5.43 3.78 -20.32
C ILE A 12 5.50 4.66 -21.57
N GLU A 13 6.66 4.72 -22.22
CA GLU A 13 6.85 5.50 -23.46
C GLU A 13 6.03 4.98 -24.64
N ALA A 14 5.78 3.66 -24.71
CA ALA A 14 4.93 3.07 -25.74
C ALA A 14 3.46 3.39 -25.48
N ILE A 15 2.99 3.23 -24.24
CA ILE A 15 1.62 3.55 -23.81
C ILE A 15 1.30 5.04 -24.04
N ALA A 16 2.23 5.93 -23.72
CA ALA A 16 2.09 7.38 -23.89
C ALA A 16 1.80 7.80 -25.35
N ARG A 17 2.20 7.00 -26.35
CA ARG A 17 1.93 7.27 -27.77
C ARG A 17 0.46 7.09 -28.13
N PHE A 18 -0.28 6.29 -27.36
CA PHE A 18 -1.72 6.10 -27.54
C PHE A 18 -2.47 7.20 -26.79
N THR A 19 -2.59 8.36 -27.40
CA THR A 19 -3.30 9.53 -26.82
C THR A 19 -4.15 10.22 -27.88
N ALA A 20 -5.31 10.70 -27.48
CA ALA A 20 -6.15 11.56 -28.31
C ALA A 20 -5.58 12.98 -28.47
N THR A 21 -4.57 13.36 -27.67
CA THR A 21 -4.00 14.71 -27.68
C THR A 21 -2.46 14.72 -27.82
N PRO A 22 -1.89 14.23 -28.95
CA PRO A 22 -0.45 14.17 -29.15
C PRO A 22 0.26 15.51 -28.87
N GLY A 23 1.31 15.46 -28.04
CA GLY A 23 2.08 16.64 -27.62
C GLY A 23 1.41 17.53 -26.57
N ARG A 24 0.24 17.15 -26.04
CA ARG A 24 -0.49 17.90 -25.00
C ARG A 24 -0.85 17.04 -23.80
N GLY A 25 -0.04 16.02 -23.49
CA GLY A 25 -0.27 15.06 -22.42
C GLY A 25 -1.13 13.86 -22.84
N ALA A 26 -1.41 13.00 -21.87
CA ALA A 26 -2.24 11.84 -22.04
C ALA A 26 -3.72 12.23 -22.15
N SER A 27 -4.45 11.57 -23.04
CA SER A 27 -5.91 11.63 -23.10
C SER A 27 -6.39 10.31 -23.65
N ARG A 28 -6.75 9.39 -22.75
CA ARG A 28 -7.23 8.04 -23.06
C ARG A 28 -8.64 7.83 -22.49
N PRO A 29 -9.68 8.49 -23.03
CA PRO A 29 -11.05 8.22 -22.61
C PRO A 29 -11.38 6.73 -22.79
N THR A 30 -12.03 6.12 -21.80
CA THR A 30 -12.32 4.68 -21.81
C THR A 30 -13.11 4.28 -23.06
N PHE A 31 -12.78 3.12 -23.62
CA PHE A 31 -13.35 2.57 -24.87
C PHE A 31 -13.10 3.39 -26.15
N SER A 32 -12.35 4.50 -26.08
CA SER A 32 -11.86 5.19 -27.27
C SER A 32 -10.76 4.40 -27.99
N ALA A 33 -10.42 4.80 -29.22
CA ALA A 33 -9.30 4.22 -29.96
C ALA A 33 -7.94 4.37 -29.25
N ALA A 34 -7.74 5.47 -28.51
CA ALA A 34 -6.52 5.69 -27.73
C ALA A 34 -6.44 4.72 -26.55
N TRP A 35 -7.53 4.58 -25.79
CA TRP A 35 -7.60 3.62 -24.69
C TRP A 35 -7.44 2.18 -25.18
N ALA A 36 -8.14 1.79 -26.26
CA ALA A 36 -8.05 0.46 -26.84
C ALA A 36 -6.63 0.15 -27.32
N GLY A 37 -5.96 1.10 -27.98
CA GLY A 37 -4.57 0.93 -28.42
C GLY A 37 -3.58 0.74 -27.27
N ALA A 38 -3.72 1.53 -26.19
CA ALA A 38 -2.89 1.38 -24.99
C ALA A 38 -3.11 0.02 -24.31
N ARG A 39 -4.36 -0.38 -24.14
CA ARG A 39 -4.74 -1.69 -23.58
C ARG A 39 -4.20 -2.84 -24.43
N ASP A 40 -4.38 -2.77 -25.75
CA ASP A 40 -3.99 -3.83 -26.67
C ASP A 40 -2.47 -4.01 -26.73
N TYR A 41 -1.71 -2.92 -26.62
CA TYR A 41 -0.26 -3.00 -26.42
C TYR A 41 0.09 -3.83 -25.18
N VAL A 42 -0.51 -3.53 -24.03
CA VAL A 42 -0.22 -4.27 -22.78
C VAL A 42 -0.65 -5.74 -22.88
N ILE A 43 -1.80 -6.02 -23.50
CA ILE A 43 -2.26 -7.38 -23.80
C ILE A 43 -1.24 -8.14 -24.64
N GLU A 44 -0.76 -7.54 -25.72
CA GLU A 44 0.25 -8.13 -26.60
C GLU A 44 1.54 -8.44 -25.82
N GLN A 45 2.00 -7.50 -25.00
CA GLN A 45 3.18 -7.70 -24.17
C GLN A 45 3.01 -8.82 -23.13
N ALA A 46 1.83 -8.95 -22.53
CA ALA A 46 1.53 -10.04 -21.61
C ALA A 46 1.49 -11.40 -22.33
N ILE A 47 0.92 -11.48 -23.53
CA ILE A 47 0.93 -12.70 -24.35
C ILE A 47 2.36 -13.09 -24.71
N LEU A 48 3.22 -12.13 -25.08
CA LEU A 48 4.64 -12.38 -25.34
C LEU A 48 5.40 -12.88 -24.10
N ALA A 49 4.95 -12.51 -22.91
CA ALA A 49 5.45 -13.04 -21.63
C ALA A 49 4.91 -14.44 -21.28
N GLY A 50 4.08 -15.05 -22.14
CA GLY A 50 3.52 -16.39 -21.95
C GLY A 50 2.21 -16.40 -21.15
N CYS A 51 1.50 -15.27 -21.06
CA CYS A 51 0.23 -15.18 -20.36
C CYS A 51 -0.97 -15.54 -21.23
N VAL A 52 -2.04 -15.98 -20.58
CA VAL A 52 -3.39 -16.06 -21.13
C VAL A 52 -4.21 -14.88 -20.64
N ILE A 53 -5.14 -14.42 -21.46
CA ILE A 53 -5.92 -13.21 -21.24
C ILE A 53 -7.39 -13.57 -21.06
N ARG A 54 -8.05 -12.90 -20.10
CA ARG A 54 -9.51 -12.89 -19.94
C ARG A 54 -9.95 -11.44 -19.78
N THR A 55 -11.08 -11.09 -20.37
CA THR A 55 -11.77 -9.84 -20.06
C THR A 55 -13.03 -10.18 -19.30
N ASP A 56 -13.24 -9.55 -18.15
CA ASP A 56 -14.44 -9.77 -17.36
C ASP A 56 -15.65 -9.01 -17.92
N ALA A 57 -16.84 -9.32 -17.39
CA ALA A 57 -18.09 -8.71 -17.81
C ALA A 57 -18.23 -7.22 -17.43
N ALA A 58 -17.32 -6.66 -16.63
CA ALA A 58 -17.22 -5.24 -16.31
C ALA A 58 -16.24 -4.49 -17.24
N GLY A 59 -15.49 -5.22 -18.08
CA GLY A 59 -14.53 -4.67 -19.04
C GLY A 59 -13.09 -4.65 -18.55
N ASN A 60 -12.79 -5.22 -17.38
CA ASN A 60 -11.42 -5.30 -16.87
C ASN A 60 -10.64 -6.39 -17.61
N VAL A 61 -9.35 -6.16 -17.82
CA VAL A 61 -8.47 -7.11 -18.48
C VAL A 61 -7.61 -7.82 -17.45
N HIS A 62 -7.64 -9.14 -17.49
CA HIS A 62 -6.86 -10.04 -16.65
C HIS A 62 -5.81 -10.75 -17.49
N ALA A 63 -4.56 -10.75 -17.03
CA ALA A 63 -3.48 -11.53 -17.63
C ALA A 63 -2.77 -12.36 -16.56
N ARG A 64 -2.71 -13.68 -16.77
CA ARG A 64 -2.02 -14.62 -15.87
C ARG A 64 -1.17 -15.61 -16.65
N PRO A 65 -0.09 -16.18 -16.08
CA PRO A 65 0.72 -17.20 -16.75
C PRO A 65 -0.13 -18.38 -17.24
N ALA A 66 0.18 -18.93 -18.41
CA ALA A 66 -0.59 -20.02 -19.01
C ALA A 66 -0.63 -21.31 -18.16
N ASP A 67 0.35 -21.49 -17.27
CA ASP A 67 0.47 -22.61 -16.34
C ASP A 67 -0.21 -22.36 -14.98
N LEU A 68 -0.81 -21.18 -14.77
CA LEU A 68 -1.64 -20.85 -13.61
C LEU A 68 -3.12 -21.00 -13.95
N GLY A 69 -3.74 -22.10 -13.51
CA GLY A 69 -5.15 -22.36 -13.79
C GLY A 69 -6.10 -21.30 -13.19
N TRP A 70 -7.26 -21.07 -13.81
CA TRP A 70 -8.27 -20.11 -13.30
C TRP A 70 -8.89 -20.50 -11.94
N GLN A 71 -8.70 -21.76 -11.52
CA GLN A 71 -9.12 -22.28 -10.21
C GLN A 71 -8.04 -22.12 -9.13
N GLU A 72 -6.80 -21.79 -9.52
CA GLU A 72 -5.70 -21.54 -8.60
C GLU A 72 -5.75 -20.08 -8.10
N ARG A 73 -5.36 -19.88 -6.84
CA ARG A 73 -5.34 -18.55 -6.24
C ARG A 73 -4.21 -17.71 -6.83
N ALA A 74 -4.49 -16.44 -7.14
CA ALA A 74 -3.51 -15.49 -7.64
C ALA A 74 -3.38 -14.23 -6.77
N TRP A 75 -2.22 -13.60 -6.79
CA TRP A 75 -2.02 -12.20 -6.44
C TRP A 75 -2.50 -11.32 -7.57
N LEU A 76 -3.34 -10.34 -7.27
CA LEU A 76 -3.65 -9.27 -8.21
C LEU A 76 -2.61 -8.16 -8.09
N CYS A 77 -2.13 -7.69 -9.23
CA CYS A 77 -1.33 -6.47 -9.34
C CYS A 77 -1.78 -5.69 -10.57
N GLY A 78 -1.95 -4.39 -10.45
CA GLY A 78 -2.45 -3.60 -11.56
C GLY A 78 -3.06 -2.30 -11.09
N SER A 79 -3.63 -1.58 -12.05
CA SER A 79 -4.31 -0.30 -11.85
C SER A 79 -5.10 -0.01 -13.14
N HIS A 80 -5.16 1.23 -13.60
CA HIS A 80 -5.90 1.65 -14.78
C HIS A 80 -5.03 2.15 -15.92
N ILE A 81 -5.60 2.23 -17.13
CA ILE A 81 -4.91 2.72 -18.34
C ILE A 81 -5.62 3.93 -18.96
N ASP A 82 -6.86 4.21 -18.59
CA ASP A 82 -7.52 5.47 -18.93
C ASP A 82 -6.85 6.65 -18.23
N SER A 83 -7.16 7.86 -18.68
CA SER A 83 -6.61 9.09 -18.12
C SER A 83 -7.62 10.21 -18.17
N VAL A 84 -7.46 11.19 -17.27
CA VAL A 84 -8.07 12.52 -17.48
C VAL A 84 -7.62 13.18 -18.80
N PRO A 85 -8.39 14.15 -19.32
CA PRO A 85 -7.95 15.00 -20.43
C PRO A 85 -6.68 15.77 -20.07
N HIS A 86 -5.69 15.72 -20.95
CA HIS A 86 -4.36 16.32 -20.75
C HIS A 86 -3.67 15.85 -19.45
N GLY A 87 -3.86 14.58 -19.07
CA GLY A 87 -3.18 13.95 -17.94
C GLY A 87 -1.70 13.67 -18.20
N GLY A 88 -1.07 13.01 -17.24
CA GLY A 88 0.29 12.53 -17.33
C GLY A 88 0.44 11.12 -17.88
N ASP A 89 1.69 10.67 -17.98
CA ASP A 89 2.04 9.36 -18.53
C ASP A 89 2.18 8.27 -17.45
N TYR A 90 2.00 8.60 -16.16
CA TYR A 90 2.31 7.71 -15.03
C TYR A 90 1.07 7.32 -14.21
N ASP A 91 0.10 8.22 -14.08
CA ASP A 91 -1.18 7.98 -13.39
C ASP A 91 -1.88 6.72 -13.94
N GLY A 92 -2.19 5.76 -13.06
CA GLY A 92 -2.61 4.39 -13.40
C GLY A 92 -1.57 3.51 -14.12
N VAL A 93 -0.97 4.05 -15.18
CA VAL A 93 -0.02 3.34 -16.06
C VAL A 93 1.13 2.72 -15.27
N ALA A 94 1.65 3.41 -14.25
CA ALA A 94 2.72 2.92 -13.39
C ALA A 94 2.36 1.58 -12.71
N GLY A 95 1.11 1.42 -12.27
CA GLY A 95 0.61 0.17 -11.68
C GLY A 95 0.45 -0.94 -12.72
N VAL A 96 -0.05 -0.60 -13.91
CA VAL A 96 -0.22 -1.56 -15.02
C VAL A 96 1.14 -2.12 -15.49
N VAL A 97 2.11 -1.25 -15.76
CA VAL A 97 3.45 -1.70 -16.19
C VAL A 97 4.20 -2.46 -15.10
N THR A 98 3.89 -2.18 -13.83
CA THR A 98 4.41 -2.97 -12.70
C THR A 98 3.88 -4.39 -12.77
N GLY A 99 2.56 -4.59 -12.91
CA GLY A 99 1.98 -5.93 -13.07
C GLY A 99 2.55 -6.70 -14.27
N LEU A 100 2.76 -6.02 -15.39
CA LEU A 100 3.38 -6.61 -16.59
C LEU A 100 4.84 -7.04 -16.34
N GLU A 101 5.63 -6.20 -15.70
CA GLU A 101 7.03 -6.50 -15.43
C GLU A 101 7.20 -7.63 -14.42
N LEU A 102 6.30 -7.75 -13.43
CA LEU A 102 6.26 -8.90 -12.52
C LEU A 102 6.02 -10.22 -13.26
N LEU A 103 5.13 -10.23 -14.24
CA LEU A 103 4.87 -11.41 -15.09
C LEU A 103 6.10 -11.78 -15.93
N ARG A 104 6.76 -10.79 -16.56
CA ARG A 104 7.98 -11.01 -17.34
C ARG A 104 9.12 -11.53 -16.48
N SER A 105 9.35 -10.92 -15.32
CA SER A 105 10.39 -11.33 -14.38
C SER A 105 10.20 -12.80 -13.94
N ALA A 106 8.96 -13.21 -13.66
CA ALA A 106 8.61 -14.58 -13.30
C ALA A 106 8.86 -15.57 -14.44
N ALA A 107 8.45 -15.22 -15.66
CA ALA A 107 8.68 -16.04 -16.84
C ALA A 107 10.18 -16.25 -17.11
N GLU A 108 10.99 -15.21 -16.95
CA GLU A 108 12.45 -15.26 -17.13
C GLU A 108 13.14 -16.16 -16.10
N ASP A 109 12.65 -16.19 -14.85
CA ASP A 109 13.16 -17.09 -13.81
C ASP A 109 12.66 -18.53 -13.94
N LYS A 110 11.73 -18.80 -14.88
CA LYS A 110 11.07 -20.10 -15.06
C LYS A 110 10.41 -20.59 -13.77
N THR A 111 9.98 -19.65 -12.93
CA THR A 111 9.27 -19.94 -11.69
C THR A 111 7.77 -19.82 -11.95
N LYS A 112 7.00 -20.86 -11.57
CA LYS A 112 5.55 -20.74 -11.55
C LYS A 112 5.16 -19.60 -10.61
N SER A 113 4.56 -18.56 -11.16
CA SER A 113 4.16 -17.38 -10.40
C SER A 113 2.64 -17.32 -10.30
N ALA A 114 2.16 -17.18 -9.07
CA ALA A 114 0.74 -16.98 -8.79
C ALA A 114 0.39 -15.49 -8.93
N ILE A 115 0.83 -14.82 -9.99
CA ILE A 115 0.58 -13.38 -10.24
C ILE A 115 -0.38 -13.25 -11.40
N GLU A 116 -1.34 -12.36 -11.24
CA GLU A 116 -2.27 -11.92 -12.26
C GLU A 116 -2.23 -10.40 -12.36
N MET A 117 -1.93 -9.92 -13.56
CA MET A 117 -2.03 -8.51 -13.87
C MET A 117 -3.49 -8.16 -14.17
N ILE A 118 -3.96 -7.03 -13.65
CA ILE A 118 -5.28 -6.48 -13.96
C ILE A 118 -5.17 -5.06 -14.54
N ILE A 119 -6.02 -4.74 -15.51
CA ILE A 119 -6.27 -3.38 -16.00
C ILE A 119 -7.73 -3.08 -15.72
N PHE A 120 -8.00 -2.18 -14.78
CA PHE A 120 -9.36 -1.70 -14.51
C PHE A 120 -9.84 -0.74 -15.59
N ALA A 121 -11.13 -0.79 -15.89
CA ALA A 121 -11.77 0.08 -16.86
C ALA A 121 -12.41 1.32 -16.19
N GLU A 122 -12.18 2.51 -16.77
CA GLU A 122 -12.75 3.79 -16.31
C GLU A 122 -12.53 4.02 -14.81
N GLU A 123 -11.27 4.12 -14.39
CA GLU A 123 -10.95 4.51 -13.02
C GLU A 123 -11.21 6.01 -12.81
N GLU A 124 -10.79 6.84 -13.77
CA GLU A 124 -10.73 8.29 -13.61
C GLU A 124 -12.13 8.94 -13.64
N GLY A 125 -13.07 8.30 -14.34
CA GLY A 125 -14.45 8.76 -14.51
C GLY A 125 -14.76 9.91 -15.49
N PRO A 126 -13.83 10.50 -16.28
CA PRO A 126 -14.17 11.65 -17.14
C PRO A 126 -15.04 11.26 -18.33
N THR A 127 -15.10 9.98 -18.71
CA THR A 127 -15.85 9.52 -19.88
C THR A 127 -17.32 9.37 -19.55
N PHE A 128 -17.63 8.76 -18.40
CA PHE A 128 -19.00 8.38 -18.01
C PHE A 128 -19.53 9.13 -16.78
N GLY A 129 -18.74 10.04 -16.20
CA GLY A 129 -19.13 10.91 -15.09
C GLY A 129 -19.05 10.25 -13.70
N LEU A 130 -18.56 9.01 -13.64
CA LEU A 130 -18.30 8.27 -12.41
C LEU A 130 -17.06 7.39 -12.63
N GLY A 131 -16.11 7.46 -11.69
CA GLY A 131 -14.88 6.67 -11.73
C GLY A 131 -15.00 5.27 -11.13
N MET A 132 -13.94 4.49 -11.29
CA MET A 132 -13.79 3.09 -10.85
C MET A 132 -14.91 2.17 -11.36
N LEU A 133 -15.41 2.36 -12.59
CA LEU A 133 -16.57 1.60 -13.08
C LEU A 133 -16.27 0.11 -13.25
N GLY A 134 -15.08 -0.21 -13.74
CA GLY A 134 -14.61 -1.58 -13.93
C GLY A 134 -14.53 -2.34 -12.60
N SER A 135 -13.85 -1.77 -11.59
CA SER A 135 -13.76 -2.40 -10.27
C SER A 135 -15.12 -2.46 -9.57
N ARG A 136 -15.94 -1.40 -9.61
CA ARG A 136 -17.29 -1.39 -9.00
C ARG A 136 -18.25 -2.36 -9.67
N GLY A 137 -18.18 -2.50 -10.99
CA GLY A 137 -18.96 -3.48 -11.73
C GLY A 137 -18.55 -4.91 -11.34
N TRP A 138 -17.25 -5.16 -11.26
CA TRP A 138 -16.69 -6.47 -10.95
C TRP A 138 -16.96 -6.93 -9.51
N THR A 139 -16.91 -6.02 -8.53
CA THR A 139 -17.28 -6.31 -7.13
C THR A 139 -18.80 -6.34 -6.91
N GLY A 140 -19.57 -5.82 -7.88
CA GLY A 140 -21.02 -5.71 -7.81
C GLY A 140 -21.50 -4.54 -6.94
N GLU A 141 -20.65 -3.57 -6.64
CA GLU A 141 -21.06 -2.26 -6.08
C GLU A 141 -21.96 -1.48 -7.04
N LEU A 142 -21.80 -1.69 -8.35
CA LEU A 142 -22.73 -1.21 -9.37
C LEU A 142 -23.45 -2.37 -10.07
N SER A 143 -24.76 -2.22 -10.21
CA SER A 143 -25.61 -3.13 -11.00
C SER A 143 -25.52 -2.83 -12.49
N ALA A 144 -25.93 -3.80 -13.32
CA ALA A 144 -26.05 -3.60 -14.76
C ALA A 144 -27.01 -2.44 -15.12
N ALA A 145 -28.05 -2.21 -14.31
CA ALA A 145 -28.98 -1.10 -14.53
C ALA A 145 -28.34 0.27 -14.25
N GLU A 146 -27.51 0.36 -13.21
CA GLU A 146 -26.77 1.60 -12.90
C GLU A 146 -25.71 1.88 -13.97
N LEU A 147 -24.96 0.87 -14.41
CA LEU A 147 -24.01 1.00 -15.52
C LEU A 147 -24.71 1.40 -16.84
N ALA A 148 -25.91 0.89 -17.09
CA ALA A 148 -26.72 1.26 -18.26
C ALA A 148 -27.26 2.69 -18.21
N ALA A 149 -27.24 3.35 -17.04
CA ALA A 149 -27.70 4.75 -16.89
C ALA A 149 -26.57 5.77 -17.10
N LEU A 150 -25.31 5.33 -17.05
CA LEU A 150 -24.14 6.19 -17.26
C LEU A 150 -23.87 6.32 -18.75
N THR A 151 -23.77 7.56 -19.25
CA THR A 151 -23.59 7.86 -20.68
C THR A 151 -22.36 8.70 -20.93
N ASN A 152 -21.70 8.47 -22.06
CA ASN A 152 -20.60 9.29 -22.53
C ASN A 152 -21.11 10.54 -23.28
N ALA A 153 -20.19 11.42 -23.68
CA ALA A 153 -20.53 12.63 -24.45
C ALA A 153 -21.17 12.36 -25.83
N ALA A 154 -21.05 11.15 -26.37
CA ALA A 154 -21.71 10.73 -27.61
C ALA A 154 -23.13 10.17 -27.39
N GLY A 155 -23.56 10.04 -26.12
CA GLY A 155 -24.86 9.51 -25.73
C GLY A 155 -24.91 7.97 -25.66
N GLU A 156 -23.79 7.28 -25.78
CA GLU A 156 -23.71 5.82 -25.59
C GLU A 156 -23.57 5.50 -24.11
N THR A 157 -24.26 4.46 -23.66
CA THR A 157 -24.13 3.95 -22.30
C THR A 157 -22.81 3.20 -22.08
N TYR A 158 -22.38 3.01 -20.83
CA TYR A 158 -21.20 2.19 -20.52
C TYR A 158 -21.31 0.77 -21.10
N LEU A 159 -22.49 0.15 -21.00
CA LEU A 159 -22.73 -1.18 -21.56
C LEU A 159 -22.68 -1.21 -23.09
N GLU A 160 -23.12 -0.16 -23.77
CA GLU A 160 -23.09 -0.09 -25.24
C GLU A 160 -21.67 0.13 -25.76
N ALA A 161 -20.98 1.15 -25.24
CA ALA A 161 -19.62 1.49 -25.64
C ALA A 161 -18.61 0.40 -25.26
N GLY A 162 -18.80 -0.26 -24.12
CA GLY A 162 -17.92 -1.31 -23.62
C GLY A 162 -18.14 -2.69 -24.22
N LYS A 163 -19.25 -2.93 -24.93
CA LYS A 163 -19.59 -4.24 -25.50
C LYS A 163 -18.51 -4.86 -26.39
N PRO A 164 -17.82 -4.12 -27.28
CA PRO A 164 -16.70 -4.66 -28.06
C PRO A 164 -15.48 -5.04 -27.20
N PHE A 165 -15.47 -4.60 -25.95
CA PHE A 165 -14.37 -4.72 -25.00
C PHE A 165 -14.75 -5.56 -23.78
N GLY A 166 -15.71 -6.48 -23.92
CA GLY A 166 -16.06 -7.48 -22.92
C GLY A 166 -17.18 -7.09 -21.95
N VAL A 167 -17.60 -5.82 -21.91
CA VAL A 167 -18.69 -5.40 -21.02
C VAL A 167 -20.00 -6.09 -21.41
N ASP A 168 -20.58 -6.85 -20.48
CA ASP A 168 -21.85 -7.53 -20.69
C ASP A 168 -22.68 -7.56 -19.40
N GLY A 169 -23.66 -6.66 -19.33
CA GLY A 169 -24.57 -6.56 -18.19
C GLY A 169 -25.40 -7.82 -17.90
N ARG A 170 -25.49 -8.77 -18.85
CA ARG A 170 -26.21 -10.04 -18.66
C ARG A 170 -25.40 -11.06 -17.85
N THR A 171 -24.07 -11.03 -17.97
CA THR A 171 -23.15 -11.95 -17.29
C THR A 171 -22.41 -11.29 -16.12
N LEU A 172 -22.54 -9.97 -15.95
CA LEU A 172 -21.90 -9.18 -14.88
C LEU A 172 -22.05 -9.79 -13.49
N ARG A 173 -23.24 -10.35 -13.17
CA ARG A 173 -23.48 -10.98 -11.86
C ARG A 173 -22.72 -12.29 -11.68
N ASP A 174 -22.63 -13.10 -12.73
CA ASP A 174 -22.02 -14.43 -12.69
C ASP A 174 -20.48 -14.34 -12.77
N ASP A 175 -19.97 -13.24 -13.29
CA ASP A 175 -18.54 -12.98 -13.49
C ASP A 175 -17.92 -12.07 -12.42
N ARG A 176 -18.62 -11.90 -11.29
CA ARG A 176 -18.16 -11.08 -10.16
C ARG A 176 -16.85 -11.62 -9.59
N LEU A 177 -16.11 -10.72 -8.94
CA LEU A 177 -14.96 -11.06 -8.12
C LEU A 177 -15.32 -12.18 -7.13
N ASP A 178 -14.64 -13.32 -7.23
CA ASP A 178 -14.65 -14.38 -6.23
C ASP A 178 -13.43 -14.24 -5.32
N PRO A 179 -13.60 -13.82 -4.05
CA PRO A 179 -12.48 -13.70 -3.11
C PRO A 179 -11.69 -15.00 -2.92
N GLY A 180 -12.33 -16.15 -3.09
CA GLY A 180 -11.68 -17.46 -2.97
C GLY A 180 -10.60 -17.70 -4.01
N GLY A 181 -10.65 -16.99 -5.14
CA GLY A 181 -9.70 -17.06 -6.25
C GLY A 181 -8.44 -16.21 -6.06
N TYR A 182 -8.30 -15.46 -4.96
CA TYR A 182 -7.19 -14.51 -4.82
C TYR A 182 -6.48 -14.60 -3.47
N LEU A 183 -5.19 -14.29 -3.47
CA LEU A 183 -4.33 -14.16 -2.29
C LEU A 183 -4.41 -12.75 -1.71
N GLY A 184 -4.56 -11.74 -2.56
CA GLY A 184 -4.70 -10.34 -2.22
C GLY A 184 -4.42 -9.45 -3.43
N PHE A 185 -4.52 -8.15 -3.22
CA PHE A 185 -4.28 -7.12 -4.24
C PHE A 185 -3.21 -6.15 -3.78
N ILE A 186 -2.21 -5.88 -4.62
CA ILE A 186 -1.24 -4.80 -4.37
C ILE A 186 -1.18 -3.89 -5.59
N GLU A 187 -1.57 -2.64 -5.39
CA GLU A 187 -1.53 -1.59 -6.40
C GLU A 187 -0.33 -0.67 -6.16
N LEU A 188 0.47 -0.49 -7.20
CA LEU A 188 1.47 0.58 -7.25
C LEU A 188 0.82 1.80 -7.88
N HIS A 189 1.02 2.96 -7.26
CA HIS A 189 0.57 4.22 -7.82
C HIS A 189 1.59 5.33 -7.60
N ILE A 190 1.50 6.42 -8.37
CA ILE A 190 2.23 7.64 -8.04
C ILE A 190 1.55 8.36 -6.86
N GLU A 191 2.31 9.11 -6.06
CA GLU A 191 1.78 9.82 -4.88
C GLU A 191 0.69 10.83 -5.23
N GLN A 192 0.80 11.48 -6.39
CA GLN A 192 -0.01 12.63 -6.83
C GLN A 192 0.06 13.85 -5.89
N GLY A 193 0.84 13.76 -4.81
CA GLY A 193 1.17 14.82 -3.88
C GLY A 193 2.66 15.15 -3.90
N PRO A 194 3.08 16.27 -3.29
CA PRO A 194 4.47 16.70 -3.32
C PRO A 194 5.32 16.10 -2.20
N GLY A 195 4.71 15.39 -1.25
CA GLY A 195 5.28 15.06 0.05
C GLY A 195 6.52 14.19 -0.05
N MET A 196 6.46 13.10 -0.82
CA MET A 196 7.57 12.18 -0.97
C MET A 196 8.70 12.81 -1.79
N TRP A 197 8.39 13.51 -2.88
CA TRP A 197 9.41 14.17 -3.71
C TRP A 197 10.18 15.23 -2.93
N MET A 198 9.49 16.06 -2.13
CA MET A 198 10.14 17.08 -1.30
C MET A 198 11.00 16.49 -0.18
N ARG A 199 10.68 15.28 0.29
CA ARG A 199 11.40 14.57 1.36
C ARG A 199 12.45 13.59 0.84
N ASP A 200 12.69 13.56 -0.47
CA ASP A 200 13.55 12.59 -1.15
C ASP A 200 13.21 11.12 -0.79
N GLN A 201 11.92 10.85 -0.60
CA GLN A 201 11.40 9.51 -0.33
C GLN A 201 11.09 8.80 -1.63
N ARG A 202 11.77 7.68 -1.88
CA ARG A 202 11.63 6.91 -3.12
C ARG A 202 10.45 5.93 -3.12
N PHE A 203 9.90 5.65 -1.93
CA PHE A 203 8.87 4.64 -1.71
C PHE A 203 8.10 4.96 -0.42
N ALA A 204 6.80 4.72 -0.41
CA ALA A 204 5.97 4.73 0.78
C ALA A 204 4.91 3.63 0.72
N ILE A 205 4.56 3.07 1.86
CA ILE A 205 3.45 2.13 1.98
C ILE A 205 2.20 2.93 2.36
N VAL A 206 1.13 2.75 1.61
CA VAL A 206 -0.15 3.38 1.93
C VAL A 206 -0.89 2.49 2.93
N ASN A 207 -1.25 3.03 4.10
CA ASN A 207 -2.00 2.29 5.11
C ASN A 207 -3.52 2.51 5.02
N ALA A 208 -3.95 3.59 4.40
CA ALA A 208 -5.35 3.90 4.18
C ALA A 208 -5.54 4.78 2.96
N ILE A 209 -6.70 4.66 2.33
CA ILE A 209 -7.23 5.64 1.37
C ILE A 209 -8.20 6.53 2.15
N ALA A 210 -8.01 7.85 2.03
CA ALA A 210 -8.76 8.81 2.81
C ALA A 210 -10.26 8.74 2.52
N GLY A 211 -11.04 8.68 3.59
CA GLY A 211 -12.47 8.94 3.51
C GLY A 211 -12.72 10.43 3.36
N ARG A 212 -13.97 10.78 3.07
CA ARG A 212 -14.40 12.16 2.89
C ARG A 212 -15.72 12.41 3.61
N ARG A 213 -15.84 13.57 4.23
CA ARG A 213 -17.11 14.17 4.64
C ARG A 213 -17.20 15.54 4.00
N GLN A 214 -18.25 15.77 3.24
CA GLN A 214 -18.53 17.09 2.69
C GLN A 214 -19.71 17.71 3.42
N TYR A 215 -19.52 18.92 3.93
CA TYR A 215 -20.56 19.69 4.58
C TYR A 215 -20.88 20.95 3.79
N GLN A 216 -22.13 21.39 3.86
CA GLN A 216 -22.55 22.72 3.47
C GLN A 216 -22.89 23.52 4.72
N VAL A 217 -22.37 24.73 4.79
CA VAL A 217 -22.63 25.68 5.87
C VAL A 217 -23.28 26.91 5.27
N THR A 218 -24.38 27.35 5.86
CA THR A 218 -25.02 28.63 5.53
C THR A 218 -25.00 29.50 6.77
N ILE A 219 -24.47 30.72 6.65
CA ILE A 219 -24.48 31.73 7.70
C ILE A 219 -25.39 32.87 7.24
N GLU A 220 -26.34 33.24 8.11
CA GLU A 220 -27.32 34.29 7.87
C GLU A 220 -27.09 35.46 8.84
N GLY A 221 -27.03 36.65 8.27
CA GLY A 221 -26.86 37.94 8.94
C GLY A 221 -27.95 38.92 8.49
N GLU A 222 -27.58 40.18 8.27
CA GLU A 222 -28.52 41.23 7.88
C GLU A 222 -27.91 42.18 6.84
N ALA A 223 -28.64 42.38 5.73
CA ALA A 223 -28.16 43.22 4.63
C ALA A 223 -28.31 44.68 5.02
N ASN A 224 -27.23 45.47 4.91
CA ASN A 224 -27.30 46.89 5.25
C ASN A 224 -26.27 47.74 4.50
N HIS A 225 -26.39 49.06 4.55
CA HIS A 225 -25.54 49.97 3.80
C HIS A 225 -24.13 50.06 4.42
N ALA A 226 -23.10 49.67 3.67
CA ALA A 226 -21.72 49.54 4.18
C ALA A 226 -21.12 50.84 4.74
N GLY A 227 -21.61 52.02 4.35
CA GLY A 227 -21.14 53.31 4.87
C GLY A 227 -21.98 53.91 6.01
N ALA A 228 -23.23 53.46 6.18
CA ALA A 228 -24.17 54.07 7.13
C ALA A 228 -24.39 53.21 8.37
N THR A 229 -24.18 51.89 8.26
CA THR A 229 -24.25 50.95 9.39
C THR A 229 -22.94 50.95 10.16
N SER A 230 -22.99 51.33 11.44
CA SER A 230 -21.83 51.31 12.33
C SER A 230 -21.30 49.89 12.49
N MET A 231 -20.03 49.73 12.87
CA MET A 231 -19.44 48.39 13.04
C MET A 231 -20.09 47.57 14.16
N LEU A 232 -20.65 48.22 15.19
CA LEU A 232 -21.29 47.55 16.32
C LEU A 232 -22.68 46.99 15.97
N ASP A 233 -23.34 47.59 14.97
CA ASP A 233 -24.70 47.26 14.57
C ASP A 233 -24.75 46.20 13.46
N ARG A 234 -23.60 45.72 12.98
CA ARG A 234 -23.56 44.76 11.87
C ARG A 234 -23.84 43.34 12.33
N ARG A 235 -24.53 42.62 11.45
CA ARG A 235 -24.62 41.15 11.40
C ARG A 235 -24.07 40.70 10.06
N ASP A 236 -22.75 40.83 9.92
CA ASP A 236 -22.05 40.58 8.66
C ASP A 236 -21.75 39.08 8.48
N ALA A 237 -22.50 38.43 7.59
CA ALA A 237 -22.39 37.00 7.34
C ALA A 237 -21.03 36.60 6.74
N LEU A 238 -20.43 37.46 5.91
CA LEU A 238 -19.14 37.19 5.25
C LEU A 238 -17.99 37.25 6.23
N VAL A 239 -18.00 38.20 7.16
CA VAL A 239 -17.00 38.25 8.23
C VAL A 239 -17.16 37.06 9.20
N GLY A 240 -18.39 36.61 9.44
CA GLY A 240 -18.66 35.35 10.15
C GLY A 240 -18.05 34.14 9.45
N ALA A 241 -18.31 33.99 8.14
CA ALA A 241 -17.76 32.91 7.33
C ALA A 241 -16.22 32.95 7.30
N ALA A 242 -15.61 34.12 7.08
CA ALA A 242 -14.15 34.26 7.06
C ALA A 242 -13.51 33.81 8.39
N ALA A 243 -14.10 34.16 9.52
CA ALA A 243 -13.63 33.71 10.83
C ALA A 243 -13.76 32.20 11.02
N ALA A 244 -14.87 31.61 10.56
CA ALA A 244 -15.06 30.16 10.59
C ALA A 244 -14.05 29.43 9.69
N ILE A 245 -13.79 29.93 8.48
CA ILE A 245 -12.84 29.34 7.52
C ILE A 245 -11.43 29.28 8.09
N ILE A 246 -10.95 30.38 8.68
CA ILE A 246 -9.63 30.43 9.34
C ILE A 246 -9.58 29.42 10.50
N GLY A 247 -10.66 29.34 11.29
CA GLY A 247 -10.71 28.39 12.40
C GLY A 247 -10.69 26.93 11.93
N LEU A 248 -11.39 26.60 10.84
CA LEU A 248 -11.41 25.25 10.26
C LEU A 248 -10.03 24.82 9.73
N GLU A 249 -9.28 25.72 9.11
CA GLU A 249 -7.91 25.45 8.66
C GLU A 249 -7.00 25.09 9.85
N LEU A 250 -7.08 25.87 10.94
CA LEU A 250 -6.29 25.62 12.15
C LEU A 250 -6.71 24.31 12.84
N LEU A 251 -8.01 24.02 12.88
CA LEU A 251 -8.56 22.81 13.50
C LEU A 251 -8.05 21.53 12.84
N ALA A 252 -7.78 21.55 11.53
CA ALA A 252 -7.22 20.39 10.82
C ALA A 252 -5.91 19.90 11.45
N GLY A 253 -5.07 20.83 11.94
CA GLY A 253 -3.82 20.50 12.65
C GLY A 253 -4.03 19.78 13.98
N GLU A 254 -5.18 19.96 14.63
CA GLU A 254 -5.52 19.32 15.92
C GLU A 254 -6.01 17.87 15.76
N PHE A 255 -6.43 17.50 14.55
CA PHE A 255 -6.89 16.16 14.22
C PHE A 255 -5.77 15.18 13.86
N GLY A 256 -4.52 15.65 13.84
CA GLY A 256 -3.34 14.83 13.61
C GLY A 256 -2.94 14.73 12.15
N HIS A 257 -1.81 14.06 11.92
CA HIS A 257 -1.20 13.94 10.59
C HIS A 257 -2.09 13.20 9.60
N GLY A 258 -2.16 13.70 8.36
CA GLY A 258 -2.97 13.11 7.27
C GLY A 258 -4.41 13.63 7.19
N THR A 259 -4.81 14.51 8.11
CA THR A 259 -6.10 15.22 8.06
C THR A 259 -5.99 16.48 7.22
N VAL A 260 -6.93 16.69 6.31
CA VAL A 260 -7.08 17.95 5.56
C VAL A 260 -8.53 18.44 5.62
N ILE A 261 -8.69 19.75 5.78
CA ILE A 261 -9.98 20.44 5.75
C ILE A 261 -9.85 21.58 4.74
N THR A 262 -10.71 21.59 3.72
CA THR A 262 -10.66 22.59 2.63
C THR A 262 -12.02 23.25 2.46
N VAL A 263 -12.03 24.58 2.36
CA VAL A 263 -13.21 25.34 1.91
C VAL A 263 -12.99 25.73 0.45
N GLY A 264 -13.55 24.94 -0.46
CA GLY A 264 -13.33 25.08 -1.90
C GLY A 264 -14.39 25.92 -2.64
N ARG A 265 -15.58 26.10 -2.07
CA ARG A 265 -16.68 26.90 -2.65
C ARG A 265 -17.24 27.86 -1.61
N LEU A 266 -17.45 29.11 -2.02
CA LEU A 266 -18.07 30.16 -1.22
C LEU A 266 -18.98 31.02 -2.11
N GLU A 267 -20.23 31.14 -1.70
CA GLU A 267 -21.26 31.96 -2.33
C GLU A 267 -21.65 33.06 -1.35
N ASN A 268 -21.44 34.31 -1.74
CA ASN A 268 -21.73 35.49 -0.94
C ASN A 268 -22.97 36.18 -1.49
N HIS A 269 -23.88 36.64 -0.64
CA HIS A 269 -25.07 37.38 -1.04
C HIS A 269 -25.23 38.65 -0.19
N PRO A 270 -25.61 39.80 -0.81
CA PRO A 270 -25.86 40.01 -2.24
C PRO A 270 -24.59 40.20 -3.09
N ASN A 271 -23.40 40.06 -2.50
CA ASN A 271 -22.10 40.25 -3.16
C ASN A 271 -21.87 41.64 -3.77
N ALA A 272 -22.45 42.67 -3.16
CA ALA A 272 -22.28 44.06 -3.58
C ALA A 272 -21.25 44.77 -2.68
N VAL A 273 -20.33 45.53 -3.30
CA VAL A 273 -19.21 46.20 -2.61
C VAL A 273 -19.64 47.16 -1.50
N ASN A 274 -20.85 47.72 -1.59
CA ASN A 274 -21.39 48.70 -0.67
C ASN A 274 -22.52 48.16 0.22
N VAL A 275 -22.68 46.84 0.31
CA VAL A 275 -23.71 46.19 1.13
C VAL A 275 -23.05 45.20 2.08
N VAL A 276 -23.39 45.28 3.36
CA VAL A 276 -23.06 44.26 4.37
C VAL A 276 -23.73 42.95 3.97
N PRO A 277 -23.00 41.82 3.78
CA PRO A 277 -23.61 40.57 3.36
C PRO A 277 -24.55 39.97 4.41
N ASP A 278 -25.70 39.47 3.94
CA ASP A 278 -26.75 38.87 4.76
C ASP A 278 -26.77 37.35 4.70
N ASN A 279 -26.13 36.76 3.70
CA ASN A 279 -26.10 35.33 3.55
C ASN A 279 -24.78 34.89 2.88
N VAL A 280 -24.13 33.90 3.49
CA VAL A 280 -22.98 33.23 2.89
C VAL A 280 -23.15 31.74 3.02
N THR A 281 -23.04 31.03 1.89
CA THR A 281 -23.00 29.57 1.86
C THR A 281 -21.61 29.11 1.42
N PHE A 282 -21.01 28.19 2.16
CA PHE A 282 -19.72 27.61 1.80
C PHE A 282 -19.69 26.10 2.06
N THR A 283 -18.75 25.40 1.42
CA THR A 283 -18.57 23.96 1.58
C THR A 283 -17.34 23.64 2.42
N ILE A 284 -17.37 22.56 3.19
CA ILE A 284 -16.23 21.99 3.89
C ILE A 284 -15.95 20.61 3.28
N ASP A 285 -14.77 20.38 2.74
CA ASP A 285 -14.26 19.06 2.34
C ASP A 285 -13.27 18.59 3.42
N PHE A 286 -13.70 17.62 4.24
CA PHE A 286 -12.92 17.05 5.34
C PHE A 286 -12.48 15.63 4.97
N ARG A 287 -11.16 15.40 4.89
CA ARG A 287 -10.58 14.09 4.55
C ARG A 287 -9.61 13.61 5.62
N CYS A 288 -9.63 12.30 5.86
CA CYS A 288 -8.71 11.62 6.74
C CYS A 288 -8.69 10.12 6.42
N GLY A 289 -7.58 9.46 6.71
CA GLY A 289 -7.45 8.00 6.64
C GLY A 289 -8.14 7.25 7.78
N ASP A 290 -8.78 7.93 8.73
CA ASP A 290 -9.46 7.32 9.88
C ASP A 290 -10.89 7.86 10.03
N ASP A 291 -11.88 6.97 9.94
CA ASP A 291 -13.28 7.32 10.11
C ASP A 291 -13.58 7.81 11.54
N ALA A 292 -12.82 7.39 12.56
CA ALA A 292 -12.97 7.93 13.91
C ALA A 292 -12.64 9.43 13.96
N VAL A 293 -11.67 9.88 13.16
CA VAL A 293 -11.34 11.29 12.99
C VAL A 293 -12.40 12.00 12.14
N LEU A 294 -12.86 11.40 11.04
CA LEU A 294 -13.94 11.98 10.22
C LEU A 294 -15.26 12.16 10.98
N ASN A 295 -15.50 11.33 12.00
CA ASN A 295 -16.66 11.44 12.87
C ASN A 295 -16.57 12.58 13.91
N ARG A 296 -15.45 13.33 13.97
CA ARG A 296 -15.25 14.53 14.80
C ARG A 296 -15.91 15.79 14.21
N TRP A 297 -17.05 15.62 13.56
CA TRP A 297 -17.83 16.71 12.96
C TRP A 297 -18.39 17.69 14.00
N ALA A 298 -18.54 17.23 15.25
CA ALA A 298 -19.01 18.04 16.36
C ALA A 298 -18.06 19.22 16.66
N GLU A 299 -16.75 19.02 16.52
CA GLU A 299 -15.76 20.07 16.67
C GLU A 299 -15.82 21.12 15.55
N LEU A 300 -16.00 20.70 14.29
CA LEU A 300 -16.21 21.63 13.15
C LEU A 300 -17.47 22.46 13.38
N ARG A 301 -18.56 21.80 13.74
CA ARG A 301 -19.84 22.44 14.04
C ARG A 301 -19.73 23.40 15.23
N GLY A 302 -19.08 22.98 16.32
CA GLY A 302 -18.88 23.78 17.52
C GLY A 302 -18.09 25.06 17.25
N LEU A 303 -17.06 24.98 16.39
CA LEU A 303 -16.29 26.15 15.96
C LEU A 303 -17.18 27.17 15.23
N ILE A 304 -18.02 26.70 14.30
CA ILE A 304 -18.95 27.55 13.55
C ILE A 304 -19.99 28.17 14.48
N GLU A 305 -20.52 27.39 15.42
CA GLU A 305 -21.46 27.83 16.43
C GLU A 305 -20.86 28.94 17.33
N GLU A 306 -19.62 28.78 17.78
CA GLU A 306 -18.91 29.78 18.58
C GLU A 306 -18.70 31.09 17.81
N VAL A 307 -18.27 31.01 16.55
CA VAL A 307 -18.08 32.18 15.69
C VAL A 307 -19.40 32.91 15.47
N CYS A 308 -20.47 32.19 15.13
CA CYS A 308 -21.77 32.78 14.85
C CYS A 308 -22.40 33.39 16.11
N THR A 309 -22.31 32.71 17.25
CA THR A 309 -22.84 33.20 18.54
C THR A 309 -22.18 34.51 18.96
N ARG A 310 -20.85 34.62 18.86
CA ARG A 310 -20.12 35.86 19.19
C ARG A 310 -20.49 37.05 18.30
N ARG A 311 -21.02 36.78 17.11
CA ARG A 311 -21.38 37.78 16.10
C ARG A 311 -22.90 37.96 15.94
N ASP A 312 -23.69 37.24 16.74
CA ASP A 312 -25.15 37.18 16.69
C ASP A 312 -25.68 36.87 15.27
N LEU A 313 -25.05 35.89 14.63
CA LEU A 313 -25.40 35.36 13.32
C LEU A 313 -26.18 34.04 13.48
N LYS A 314 -27.10 33.77 12.56
CA LYS A 314 -27.74 32.45 12.45
C LYS A 314 -26.93 31.57 11.51
N TRP A 315 -27.04 30.25 11.67
CA TRP A 315 -26.30 29.32 10.84
C TRP A 315 -27.01 27.97 10.68
N GLN A 316 -26.65 27.28 9.61
CA GLN A 316 -27.05 25.91 9.29
C GLN A 316 -25.81 25.11 8.89
N PHE A 317 -25.77 23.83 9.25
CA PHE A 317 -24.68 22.91 8.94
C PHE A 317 -25.27 21.57 8.52
N THR A 318 -24.98 21.15 7.29
CA THR A 318 -25.60 19.97 6.68
C THR A 318 -24.54 19.08 6.06
N LEU A 319 -24.59 17.77 6.35
CA LEU A 319 -23.79 16.77 5.65
C LEU A 319 -24.36 16.56 4.25
N SER A 320 -23.53 16.77 3.24
CA SER A 320 -23.90 16.64 1.82
C SER A 320 -23.36 15.37 1.17
N GLU A 321 -22.21 14.85 1.64
CA GLU A 321 -21.63 13.62 1.14
C GLU A 321 -20.82 12.91 2.24
N GLU A 322 -20.88 11.59 2.25
CA GLU A 322 -20.12 10.73 3.14
C GLU A 322 -19.52 9.55 2.39
N ILE A 323 -18.19 9.46 2.42
CA ILE A 323 -17.41 8.35 1.88
C ILE A 323 -16.51 7.82 3.00
N PRO A 324 -16.61 6.53 3.37
CA PRO A 324 -15.80 5.97 4.45
C PRO A 324 -14.32 5.89 4.04
N ALA A 325 -13.42 6.00 5.02
CA ALA A 325 -12.02 5.70 4.81
C ALA A 325 -11.82 4.19 4.55
N ARG A 326 -10.83 3.83 3.73
CA ARG A 326 -10.52 2.43 3.43
C ARG A 326 -9.17 2.05 4.01
N GLN A 327 -9.19 1.24 5.06
CA GLN A 327 -7.98 0.66 5.63
C GLN A 327 -7.38 -0.38 4.70
N MET A 328 -6.07 -0.34 4.51
CA MET A 328 -5.32 -1.41 3.85
C MET A 328 -5.06 -2.55 4.85
N ASN A 329 -4.83 -3.75 4.32
CA ASN A 329 -4.64 -4.94 5.13
C ASN A 329 -3.35 -4.83 5.97
N GLY A 330 -3.49 -4.90 7.30
CA GLY A 330 -2.38 -4.75 8.23
C GLY A 330 -1.29 -5.81 8.07
N HIS A 331 -1.63 -7.04 7.67
CA HIS A 331 -0.64 -8.08 7.43
C HIS A 331 0.18 -7.81 6.15
N LEU A 332 -0.47 -7.35 5.07
CA LEU A 332 0.24 -6.92 3.86
C LEU A 332 1.18 -5.75 4.11
N ILE A 333 0.75 -4.77 4.90
CA ILE A 333 1.61 -3.65 5.30
C ILE A 333 2.90 -4.17 5.97
N GLN A 334 2.80 -5.15 6.87
CA GLN A 334 3.99 -5.72 7.52
C GLN A 334 4.88 -6.47 6.52
N ARG A 335 4.29 -7.24 5.60
CA ARG A 335 5.07 -7.94 4.56
C ARG A 335 5.77 -6.97 3.62
N LEU A 336 5.11 -5.88 3.23
CA LEU A 336 5.72 -4.80 2.44
C LEU A 336 6.85 -4.11 3.20
N LYS A 337 6.74 -3.89 4.52
CA LYS A 337 7.84 -3.35 5.34
C LYS A 337 9.06 -4.27 5.32
N THR A 338 8.86 -5.57 5.50
CA THR A 338 9.94 -6.57 5.44
C THR A 338 10.58 -6.61 4.05
N ALA A 339 9.77 -6.63 2.99
CA ALA A 339 10.24 -6.62 1.60
C ALA A 339 11.01 -5.32 1.26
N ALA A 340 10.52 -4.16 1.70
CA ALA A 340 11.19 -2.88 1.52
C ALA A 340 12.57 -2.84 2.21
N ALA A 341 12.67 -3.37 3.43
CA ALA A 341 13.94 -3.48 4.13
C ALA A 341 14.95 -4.36 3.36
N ARG A 342 14.50 -5.50 2.82
CA ARG A 342 15.30 -6.40 1.98
C ARG A 342 15.72 -5.76 0.66
N CYS A 343 14.92 -4.85 0.11
CA CYS A 343 15.25 -4.07 -1.09
C CYS A 343 16.13 -2.84 -0.81
N GLY A 344 16.62 -2.68 0.42
CA GLY A 344 17.55 -1.60 0.79
C GLY A 344 16.89 -0.25 1.11
N ILE A 345 15.55 -0.20 1.20
CA ILE A 345 14.79 1.01 1.56
C ILE A 345 14.92 1.32 3.06
N GLY A 346 15.14 0.28 3.87
CA GLY A 346 15.16 0.39 5.33
C GLY A 346 13.75 0.51 5.90
N GLU A 347 13.53 1.48 6.80
CA GLU A 347 12.21 1.72 7.37
C GLU A 347 11.33 2.47 6.36
N ALA A 348 10.42 1.73 5.71
CA ALA A 348 9.51 2.30 4.73
C ALA A 348 8.54 3.30 5.39
N PRO A 349 8.45 4.55 4.90
CA PRO A 349 7.45 5.51 5.32
C PRO A 349 6.03 4.97 5.14
N ILE A 350 5.13 5.34 6.06
CA ILE A 350 3.70 5.06 5.97
C ILE A 350 2.97 6.35 5.62
N THR A 351 2.05 6.28 4.67
CA THR A 351 1.25 7.44 4.22
C THR A 351 -0.22 7.06 4.02
N VAL A 352 -1.06 8.07 3.83
CA VAL A 352 -2.48 7.95 3.46
C VAL A 352 -2.64 8.47 2.04
N SER A 353 -3.36 7.76 1.18
CA SER A 353 -3.73 8.31 -0.13
C SER A 353 -4.84 9.35 0.03
N GLY A 354 -4.66 10.52 -0.56
CA GLY A 354 -5.70 11.55 -0.63
C GLY A 354 -6.67 11.37 -1.80
N ALA A 355 -6.30 10.56 -2.79
CA ALA A 355 -7.11 10.21 -3.96
C ALA A 355 -7.80 8.86 -3.73
N LEU A 356 -8.93 8.66 -4.40
CA LEU A 356 -9.53 7.32 -4.50
C LEU A 356 -8.78 6.55 -5.60
N HIS A 357 -8.80 5.23 -5.49
CA HIS A 357 -8.22 4.30 -6.46
C HIS A 357 -9.09 3.04 -6.48
N ASP A 358 -8.90 2.17 -7.48
CA ASP A 358 -9.56 0.87 -7.51
C ASP A 358 -9.33 0.05 -6.23
N SER A 359 -8.16 0.18 -5.59
CA SER A 359 -7.91 -0.39 -4.26
C SER A 359 -8.96 -0.04 -3.21
N ALA A 360 -9.61 1.13 -3.27
CA ALA A 360 -10.68 1.51 -2.36
C ALA A 360 -11.95 0.67 -2.53
N VAL A 361 -12.19 0.18 -3.75
CA VAL A 361 -13.33 -0.67 -4.14
C VAL A 361 -13.00 -2.14 -3.89
N ILE A 362 -11.73 -2.55 -4.05
CA ILE A 362 -11.29 -3.94 -3.87
C ILE A 362 -11.05 -4.30 -2.39
N ALA A 363 -10.56 -3.36 -1.57
CA ALA A 363 -10.19 -3.60 -0.17
C ALA A 363 -11.28 -4.24 0.73
N PRO A 364 -12.60 -3.98 0.54
CA PRO A 364 -13.64 -4.67 1.29
C PRO A 364 -13.76 -6.17 0.98
N TYR A 365 -13.25 -6.62 -0.17
CA TYR A 365 -13.42 -7.99 -0.68
C TYR A 365 -12.14 -8.81 -0.61
N LEU A 366 -10.98 -8.16 -0.77
CA LEU A 366 -9.67 -8.81 -0.76
C LEU A 366 -8.70 -8.11 0.21
N PRO A 367 -7.79 -8.86 0.85
CA PRO A 367 -6.60 -8.28 1.47
C PRO A 367 -5.88 -7.39 0.47
N SER A 368 -5.91 -6.07 0.69
CA SER A 368 -5.40 -5.08 -0.27
C SER A 368 -4.37 -4.18 0.37
N ALA A 369 -3.38 -3.75 -0.40
CA ALA A 369 -2.41 -2.74 -0.01
C ALA A 369 -2.03 -1.88 -1.20
N MET A 370 -1.60 -0.64 -0.95
CA MET A 370 -1.04 0.22 -1.98
C MET A 370 0.38 0.62 -1.62
N VAL A 371 1.20 0.87 -2.64
CA VAL A 371 2.51 1.50 -2.50
C VAL A 371 2.60 2.71 -3.40
N PHE A 372 3.25 3.76 -2.91
CA PHE A 372 3.48 4.99 -3.65
C PHE A 372 4.92 5.14 -4.08
N VAL A 373 5.09 5.80 -5.24
CA VAL A 373 6.35 6.38 -5.72
C VAL A 373 6.18 7.90 -5.84
N PRO A 374 7.25 8.70 -5.66
CA PRO A 374 7.13 10.14 -5.61
C PRO A 374 6.77 10.79 -6.95
N SER A 375 5.92 11.83 -6.90
CA SER A 375 5.56 12.68 -8.05
C SER A 375 6.32 14.00 -8.01
N ARG A 376 6.99 14.37 -9.11
CA ARG A 376 7.80 15.61 -9.15
C ARG A 376 6.96 16.85 -8.91
N GLY A 377 7.25 17.52 -7.79
CA GLY A 377 6.50 18.71 -7.35
C GLY A 377 5.04 18.43 -6.99
N GLY A 378 4.64 17.16 -6.86
CA GLY A 378 3.24 16.77 -6.65
C GLY A 378 2.32 17.08 -7.81
N ILE A 379 2.86 17.20 -9.02
CA ILE A 379 2.07 17.42 -10.22
C ILE A 379 1.47 16.09 -10.67
N SER A 380 0.14 16.05 -10.77
CA SER A 380 -0.67 14.96 -11.36
C SER A 380 -1.80 15.57 -12.20
N HIS A 381 -2.47 14.76 -13.02
CA HIS A 381 -3.57 15.21 -13.90
C HIS A 381 -3.13 16.37 -14.80
N ASN A 382 -1.86 16.33 -15.22
CA ASN A 382 -1.20 17.41 -15.92
C ASN A 382 -0.10 16.84 -16.82
N PRO A 383 0.15 17.39 -18.02
CA PRO A 383 1.17 16.86 -18.92
C PRO A 383 2.60 16.91 -18.37
N ALA A 384 2.85 17.70 -17.32
CA ALA A 384 4.16 17.80 -16.66
C ALA A 384 4.39 16.78 -15.53
N GLU A 385 3.40 15.93 -15.25
CA GLU A 385 3.49 14.80 -14.32
C GLU A 385 4.73 13.95 -14.63
N PHE A 386 5.44 13.57 -13.57
CA PHE A 386 6.67 12.82 -13.70
C PHE A 386 6.98 12.05 -12.43
N SER A 387 7.30 10.76 -12.59
CA SER A 387 7.93 9.93 -11.58
C SER A 387 9.17 9.27 -12.16
N ARG A 388 10.18 9.00 -11.31
CA ARG A 388 11.40 8.32 -11.75
C ARG A 388 11.08 6.85 -12.01
N VAL A 389 11.49 6.33 -13.16
CA VAL A 389 11.27 4.90 -13.49
C VAL A 389 12.04 4.00 -12.54
N GLU A 390 13.18 4.46 -12.02
CA GLU A 390 13.96 3.75 -11.00
C GLU A 390 13.22 3.60 -9.67
N ASP A 391 12.31 4.54 -9.34
CA ASP A 391 11.47 4.47 -8.15
C ASP A 391 10.32 3.46 -8.37
N ILE A 392 9.75 3.42 -9.59
CA ILE A 392 8.76 2.41 -9.99
C ILE A 392 9.38 1.01 -9.97
N ALA A 393 10.57 0.82 -10.55
CA ALA A 393 11.26 -0.46 -10.56
C ALA A 393 11.64 -0.94 -9.14
N LEU A 394 12.06 -0.01 -8.26
CA LEU A 394 12.31 -0.31 -6.85
C LEU A 394 11.05 -0.82 -6.16
N ALA A 395 9.93 -0.12 -6.33
CA ALA A 395 8.65 -0.50 -5.74
C ALA A 395 8.11 -1.82 -6.32
N ALA A 396 8.26 -2.05 -7.62
CA ALA A 396 7.95 -3.33 -8.27
C ALA A 396 8.78 -4.48 -7.65
N GLY A 397 10.07 -4.28 -7.36
CA GLY A 397 10.90 -5.27 -6.66
C GLY A 397 10.40 -5.58 -5.24
N VAL A 398 9.90 -4.57 -4.52
CA VAL A 398 9.26 -4.77 -3.20
C VAL A 398 7.99 -5.60 -3.33
N ILE A 399 7.12 -5.28 -4.29
CA ILE A 399 5.89 -6.03 -4.55
C ILE A 399 6.22 -7.47 -4.95
N GLU A 400 7.20 -7.67 -5.82
CA GLU A 400 7.65 -8.98 -6.28
C GLU A 400 8.03 -9.89 -5.11
N GLN A 401 8.80 -9.38 -4.14
CA GLN A 401 9.18 -10.17 -2.96
C GLN A 401 7.96 -10.63 -2.16
N VAL A 402 6.93 -9.79 -2.04
CA VAL A 402 5.69 -10.17 -1.34
C VAL A 402 4.92 -11.22 -2.16
N MET A 403 4.75 -11.02 -3.46
CA MET A 403 3.93 -11.90 -4.30
C MET A 403 4.58 -13.25 -4.59
N ARG A 404 5.92 -13.33 -4.62
CA ARG A 404 6.66 -14.59 -4.82
C ARG A 404 6.84 -15.44 -3.57
N THR A 405 6.36 -14.99 -2.42
CA THR A 405 6.41 -15.81 -1.20
C THR A 405 5.48 -17.02 -1.35
N PRO A 406 5.99 -18.27 -1.24
CA PRO A 406 5.21 -19.47 -1.50
C PRO A 406 4.12 -19.70 -0.44
N THR A 407 2.98 -20.25 -0.83
CA THR A 407 1.99 -20.80 0.11
C THR A 407 2.47 -22.15 0.67
N ILE A 408 1.89 -22.61 1.78
CA ILE A 408 2.24 -23.95 2.33
C ILE A 408 1.99 -25.09 1.32
N GLY A 409 0.95 -24.97 0.50
CA GLY A 409 0.68 -25.91 -0.60
C GLY A 409 1.84 -25.94 -1.60
N ARG A 410 2.31 -24.75 -2.03
CA ARG A 410 3.47 -24.66 -2.92
C ARG A 410 4.74 -25.21 -2.29
N VAL A 411 4.97 -24.97 -1.00
CA VAL A 411 6.11 -25.53 -0.26
C VAL A 411 6.12 -27.06 -0.31
N ASN A 412 4.95 -27.70 -0.22
CA ASN A 412 4.83 -29.15 -0.31
C ASN A 412 5.13 -29.71 -1.71
N GLU A 413 5.03 -28.90 -2.75
CA GLU A 413 5.31 -29.29 -4.15
C GLU A 413 6.76 -29.06 -4.57
N MET A 414 7.54 -28.30 -3.79
CA MET A 414 8.94 -27.98 -4.13
C MET A 414 9.79 -29.24 -4.27
N ASP A 415 10.74 -29.23 -5.20
CA ASP A 415 11.79 -30.24 -5.17
C ASP A 415 12.77 -29.97 -4.01
N ARG A 416 13.72 -30.88 -3.78
CA ARG A 416 14.67 -30.75 -2.66
C ARG A 416 15.59 -29.55 -2.81
N ALA A 417 16.03 -29.24 -4.03
CA ALA A 417 16.94 -28.15 -4.29
C ALA A 417 16.24 -26.80 -4.09
N GLU A 418 15.02 -26.65 -4.59
CA GLU A 418 14.17 -25.47 -4.41
C GLU A 418 13.88 -25.25 -2.91
N PHE A 419 13.45 -26.30 -2.20
CA PHE A 419 13.16 -26.21 -0.76
C PHE A 419 14.37 -25.79 0.07
N VAL A 420 15.55 -26.36 -0.18
CA VAL A 420 16.77 -26.01 0.56
C VAL A 420 17.28 -24.63 0.19
N THR A 421 17.11 -24.21 -1.07
CA THR A 421 17.44 -22.84 -1.50
C THR A 421 16.57 -21.82 -0.76
N HIS A 422 15.27 -22.12 -0.61
CA HIS A 422 14.31 -21.21 0.04
C HIS A 422 14.43 -21.23 1.57
N PHE A 423 14.53 -22.41 2.18
CA PHE A 423 14.46 -22.58 3.63
C PHE A 423 15.80 -22.86 4.33
N GLY A 424 16.88 -23.05 3.58
CA GLY A 424 18.20 -23.36 4.15
C GLY A 424 18.81 -22.23 4.99
N GLY A 425 18.36 -20.99 4.76
CA GLY A 425 18.74 -19.80 5.55
C GLY A 425 17.87 -19.53 6.78
N VAL A 426 16.76 -20.26 6.97
CA VAL A 426 15.85 -20.06 8.12
C VAL A 426 16.60 -20.18 9.44
N PHE A 427 17.53 -21.13 9.50
CA PHE A 427 18.49 -21.26 10.58
C PHE A 427 19.85 -20.81 10.06
N GLU A 428 20.45 -19.82 10.73
CA GLU A 428 21.66 -19.15 10.26
C GLU A 428 22.77 -20.15 9.89
N HIS A 429 23.23 -20.07 8.63
CA HIS A 429 24.25 -20.95 8.04
C HIS A 429 24.07 -22.46 8.31
N SER A 430 22.81 -22.92 8.46
CA SER A 430 22.49 -24.29 8.87
C SER A 430 21.50 -24.97 7.91
N PRO A 431 21.84 -25.12 6.60
CA PRO A 431 20.92 -25.65 5.59
C PRO A 431 20.53 -27.12 5.83
N TRP A 432 21.34 -27.87 6.60
CA TRP A 432 21.08 -29.26 6.97
C TRP A 432 19.71 -29.45 7.66
N ILE A 433 19.17 -28.40 8.31
CA ILE A 433 17.85 -28.46 8.94
C ILE A 433 16.76 -28.50 7.87
N ALA A 434 16.85 -27.66 6.83
CA ALA A 434 15.94 -27.70 5.69
C ALA A 434 16.09 -29.00 4.89
N GLU A 435 17.33 -29.45 4.69
CA GLU A 435 17.63 -30.71 4.00
C GLU A 435 16.97 -31.93 4.66
N ARG A 436 16.92 -31.97 6.00
CA ARG A 436 16.25 -33.03 6.78
C ARG A 436 14.74 -32.80 6.89
N ALA A 437 14.28 -31.55 6.92
CA ALA A 437 12.86 -31.22 7.01
C ALA A 437 12.11 -31.59 5.74
N TRP A 438 12.74 -31.51 4.57
CA TRP A 438 12.14 -31.86 3.28
C TRP A 438 11.54 -33.27 3.24
N ASP A 439 12.15 -34.24 3.94
CA ASP A 439 11.68 -35.62 4.05
C ASP A 439 10.45 -35.78 4.98
N GLN A 440 10.05 -34.73 5.73
CA GLN A 440 8.91 -34.75 6.66
C GLN A 440 7.61 -34.15 6.09
N ARG A 441 7.60 -33.93 4.76
CA ARG A 441 6.42 -33.47 4.04
C ARG A 441 5.32 -34.55 3.98
N PRO A 442 4.04 -34.16 3.83
CA PRO A 442 3.55 -32.79 3.70
C PRO A 442 3.57 -32.02 5.03
N PHE A 443 3.58 -30.70 4.93
CA PHE A 443 3.38 -29.76 6.03
C PHE A 443 1.95 -29.22 5.98
N ASP A 444 1.28 -29.20 7.13
CA ASP A 444 -0.11 -28.73 7.22
C ASP A 444 -0.20 -27.20 7.32
N SER A 445 0.82 -26.57 7.92
CA SER A 445 0.87 -25.13 8.15
C SER A 445 2.32 -24.67 8.33
N VAL A 446 2.53 -23.35 8.40
CA VAL A 446 3.83 -22.78 8.77
C VAL A 446 4.26 -23.22 10.17
N ALA A 447 3.29 -23.37 11.09
CA ALA A 447 3.53 -23.88 12.43
C ALA A 447 4.01 -25.34 12.43
N ASP A 448 3.43 -26.21 11.60
CA ASP A 448 3.87 -27.61 11.46
C ASP A 448 5.27 -27.70 10.85
N LEU A 449 5.54 -26.93 9.78
CA LEU A 449 6.89 -26.81 9.20
C LEU A 449 7.91 -26.35 10.26
N HIS A 450 7.57 -25.32 11.02
CA HIS A 450 8.39 -24.81 12.10
C HIS A 450 8.66 -25.87 13.18
N GLU A 451 7.62 -26.54 13.65
CA GLU A 451 7.73 -27.57 14.69
C GLU A 451 8.63 -28.72 14.23
N LYS A 452 8.45 -29.22 13.01
CA LYS A 452 9.27 -30.27 12.40
C LYS A 452 10.74 -29.86 12.30
N MET A 453 11.02 -28.64 11.85
CA MET A 453 12.38 -28.08 11.81
C MET A 453 13.00 -27.95 13.21
N VAL A 454 12.23 -27.49 14.20
CA VAL A 454 12.71 -27.38 15.59
C VAL A 454 12.97 -28.77 16.19
N ASN A 455 12.15 -29.77 15.88
CA ASN A 455 12.35 -31.14 16.34
C ASN A 455 13.63 -31.75 15.74
N ILE A 456 13.96 -31.44 14.49
CA ILE A 456 15.25 -31.79 13.88
C ILE A 456 16.41 -31.19 14.68
N VAL A 457 16.32 -29.91 15.07
CA VAL A 457 17.35 -29.26 15.90
C VAL A 457 17.45 -29.88 17.29
N ARG A 458 16.33 -30.25 17.92
CA ARG A 458 16.31 -30.89 19.24
C ARG A 458 16.92 -32.30 19.23
N ALA A 459 16.71 -33.04 18.14
CA ALA A 459 17.26 -34.38 17.94
C ALA A 459 18.72 -34.40 17.46
N ALA A 460 19.25 -33.25 17.02
CA ALA A 460 20.62 -33.10 16.53
C ALA A 460 21.67 -33.34 17.63
N THR A 461 22.89 -33.69 17.21
CA THR A 461 23.97 -33.95 18.17
C THR A 461 24.31 -32.69 18.99
N PRO A 462 24.92 -32.83 20.18
CA PRO A 462 25.40 -31.66 20.94
C PRO A 462 26.30 -30.73 20.11
N GLU A 463 27.13 -31.28 19.23
CA GLU A 463 28.04 -30.55 18.35
C GLU A 463 27.27 -29.75 17.29
N GLU A 464 26.27 -30.35 16.65
CA GLU A 464 25.40 -29.67 15.67
C GLU A 464 24.64 -28.51 16.30
N ARG A 465 24.06 -28.71 17.49
CA ARG A 465 23.36 -27.66 18.23
C ARG A 465 24.30 -26.51 18.61
N LEU A 466 25.52 -26.83 19.06
CA LEU A 466 26.51 -25.81 19.41
C LEU A 466 27.00 -25.05 18.15
N ALA A 467 27.16 -25.74 17.02
CA ALA A 467 27.51 -25.11 15.75
C ALA A 467 26.42 -24.15 15.27
N LEU A 468 25.15 -24.55 15.36
CA LEU A 468 24.00 -23.69 15.06
C LEU A 468 23.98 -22.41 15.91
N ILE A 469 24.22 -22.53 17.22
CA ILE A 469 24.30 -21.35 18.10
C ILE A 469 25.45 -20.43 17.68
N ARG A 470 26.62 -21.00 17.38
CA ARG A 470 27.81 -20.23 16.94
C ARG A 470 27.66 -19.57 15.58
N ALA A 471 26.80 -20.11 14.73
CA ALA A 471 26.51 -19.52 13.43
C ALA A 471 25.69 -18.22 13.54
N HIS A 472 24.97 -18.01 14.64
CA HIS A 472 24.21 -16.78 14.84
C HIS A 472 25.13 -15.60 15.14
N PRO A 473 24.90 -14.43 14.52
CA PRO A 473 25.74 -13.26 14.72
C PRO A 473 25.56 -12.65 16.11
N ASP A 474 26.62 -12.03 16.64
CA ASP A 474 26.55 -11.21 17.85
C ASP A 474 25.62 -10.00 17.65
N LEU A 475 24.77 -9.72 18.64
CA LEU A 475 23.98 -8.49 18.70
C LEU A 475 24.92 -7.29 18.79
N VAL A 476 24.77 -6.31 17.89
CA VAL A 476 25.60 -5.07 17.87
C VAL A 476 27.10 -5.35 17.65
N GLY A 477 27.45 -6.58 17.23
CA GLY A 477 28.83 -7.04 17.08
C GLY A 477 29.61 -6.36 15.94
N ARG A 478 30.90 -6.68 15.83
CA ARG A 478 31.78 -6.12 14.77
C ARG A 478 31.27 -6.46 13.36
N LEU A 479 30.70 -7.65 13.15
CA LEU A 479 30.05 -8.08 11.91
C LEU A 479 28.79 -7.26 11.58
N ALA A 480 27.96 -6.94 12.59
CA ALA A 480 26.80 -6.07 12.44
C ALA A 480 27.19 -4.65 12.01
N ARG A 481 28.29 -4.12 12.57
CA ARG A 481 28.82 -2.79 12.25
C ARG A 481 29.56 -2.72 10.90
N GLN A 482 30.05 -3.85 10.40
CA GLN A 482 30.77 -3.95 9.11
C GLN A 482 29.87 -4.37 7.95
N GLY A 483 28.56 -4.52 8.15
CA GLY A 483 27.63 -4.92 7.10
C GLY A 483 27.78 -6.39 6.64
N GLY A 484 28.39 -7.24 7.46
CA GLY A 484 28.59 -8.67 7.16
C GLY A 484 27.45 -9.58 7.61
N LEU A 485 26.32 -9.02 8.04
CA LEU A 485 25.13 -9.77 8.42
C LEU A 485 24.37 -10.25 7.17
N THR A 486 23.66 -11.37 7.31
CA THR A 486 22.61 -11.72 6.36
C THR A 486 21.50 -10.66 6.34
N ALA A 487 20.75 -10.60 5.23
CA ALA A 487 19.65 -9.65 5.09
C ALA A 487 18.59 -9.82 6.21
N ASP A 488 18.28 -11.06 6.58
CA ASP A 488 17.31 -11.37 7.65
C ASP A 488 17.82 -10.91 9.02
N SER A 489 19.09 -11.19 9.35
CA SER A 489 19.69 -10.72 10.61
C SER A 489 19.75 -9.19 10.67
N THR A 490 19.97 -8.52 9.53
CA THR A 490 19.95 -7.06 9.44
C THR A 490 18.55 -6.51 9.73
N ALA A 491 17.51 -7.07 9.12
CA ALA A 491 16.12 -6.67 9.34
C ALA A 491 15.67 -6.92 10.80
N GLU A 492 16.05 -8.05 11.38
CA GLU A 492 15.73 -8.41 12.76
C GLU A 492 16.32 -7.43 13.79
N GLN A 493 17.60 -7.05 13.62
CA GLN A 493 18.24 -6.08 14.51
C GLN A 493 17.67 -4.66 14.34
N GLN A 494 17.25 -4.29 13.12
CA GLN A 494 16.57 -3.02 12.86
C GLN A 494 15.23 -2.94 13.60
N ALA A 495 14.40 -3.99 13.55
CA ALA A 495 13.10 -4.02 14.22
C ALA A 495 13.18 -3.85 15.76
N ALA A 496 14.30 -4.24 16.36
CA ALA A 496 14.58 -4.09 17.78
C ALA A 496 15.09 -2.70 18.19
N GLY A 497 15.30 -1.79 17.23
CA GLY A 497 15.84 -0.44 17.47
C GLY A 497 17.35 -0.42 17.71
N LEU A 498 18.08 -1.46 17.30
CA LEU A 498 19.53 -1.58 17.56
C LEU A 498 20.38 -0.73 16.61
N ARG A 499 19.77 0.03 15.69
CA ARG A 499 20.46 0.99 14.81
C ARG A 499 20.62 2.37 15.45
N THR A 500 19.75 2.72 16.40
CA THR A 500 19.73 4.02 17.10
C THR A 500 20.26 3.88 18.52
N LEU A 501 21.35 3.14 18.69
CA LEU A 501 22.01 2.95 19.99
C LEU A 501 22.85 4.16 20.34
N THR A 502 22.82 4.56 21.61
CA THR A 502 23.76 5.55 22.15
C THR A 502 25.17 4.94 22.26
N ALA A 503 26.19 5.78 22.39
CA ALA A 503 27.55 5.28 22.62
C ALA A 503 27.63 4.39 23.87
N ASP A 504 26.90 4.75 24.91
CA ASP A 504 26.82 3.99 26.17
C ASP A 504 26.11 2.64 25.99
N ASP A 505 25.03 2.61 25.20
CA ASP A 505 24.36 1.35 24.84
C ASP A 505 25.35 0.40 24.14
N VAL A 506 26.13 0.90 23.17
CA VAL A 506 27.11 0.09 22.43
C VAL A 506 28.18 -0.47 23.37
N VAL A 507 28.70 0.34 24.29
CA VAL A 507 29.67 -0.12 25.30
C VAL A 507 29.07 -1.20 26.20
N ALA A 508 27.82 -1.04 26.62
CA ALA A 508 27.11 -2.03 27.43
C ALA A 508 26.92 -3.36 26.69
N PHE A 509 26.54 -3.32 25.41
CA PHE A 509 26.44 -4.52 24.57
C PHE A 509 27.79 -5.21 24.38
N ASP A 510 28.84 -4.47 24.02
CA ASP A 510 30.18 -5.01 23.80
C ASP A 510 30.73 -5.68 25.08
N LEU A 511 30.55 -5.05 26.24
CA LEU A 511 30.97 -5.62 27.54
C LEU A 511 30.21 -6.91 27.89
N ASN A 512 28.89 -6.91 27.71
CA ASN A 512 28.07 -8.08 28.05
C ASN A 512 28.29 -9.24 27.08
N ASN A 513 28.42 -8.98 25.78
CA ASN A 513 28.80 -9.98 24.78
C ASN A 513 30.15 -10.61 25.11
N ALA A 514 31.16 -9.81 25.47
CA ALA A 514 32.48 -10.32 25.85
C ALA A 514 32.42 -11.24 27.09
N LYS A 515 31.67 -10.83 28.13
CA LYS A 515 31.45 -11.66 29.33
C LYS A 515 30.74 -12.98 29.00
N TYR A 516 29.72 -12.90 28.16
CA TYR A 516 28.92 -14.05 27.76
C TYR A 516 29.75 -15.05 26.94
N GLN A 517 30.49 -14.56 25.95
CA GLN A 517 31.40 -15.36 25.13
C GLN A 517 32.48 -16.02 25.99
N ALA A 518 33.06 -15.29 26.96
CA ALA A 518 34.07 -15.84 27.87
C ALA A 518 33.51 -16.96 28.76
N LYS A 519 32.25 -16.86 29.20
CA LYS A 519 31.62 -17.87 30.08
C LYS A 519 31.17 -19.11 29.31
N PHE A 520 30.50 -18.93 28.18
CA PHE A 520 29.78 -20.02 27.51
C PHE A 520 30.46 -20.52 26.22
N GLY A 521 31.32 -19.71 25.61
CA GLY A 521 32.06 -20.06 24.38
C GLY A 521 31.22 -20.05 23.10
N PHE A 522 30.11 -19.30 23.11
CA PHE A 522 29.19 -19.08 22.01
C PHE A 522 28.43 -17.75 22.20
N PRO A 523 27.88 -17.14 21.13
CA PRO A 523 27.29 -15.80 21.16
C PRO A 523 25.97 -15.75 21.95
N PHE A 524 25.63 -14.57 22.46
CA PHE A 524 24.33 -14.34 23.10
C PHE A 524 23.23 -14.24 22.04
N VAL A 525 22.33 -15.22 22.02
CA VAL A 525 21.23 -15.27 21.05
C VAL A 525 19.90 -14.95 21.73
N ILE A 526 19.20 -13.92 21.27
CA ILE A 526 17.82 -13.57 21.66
C ILE A 526 17.03 -13.15 20.43
N CYS A 527 15.73 -13.45 20.40
CA CYS A 527 14.86 -13.02 19.31
C CYS A 527 14.65 -11.50 19.36
N ALA A 528 15.43 -10.77 18.55
CA ALA A 528 15.42 -9.31 18.53
C ALA A 528 14.03 -8.74 18.17
N ARG A 529 13.28 -9.38 17.26
CA ARG A 529 11.93 -8.91 16.88
C ARG A 529 10.89 -8.97 18.00
N GLU A 530 11.08 -9.84 18.99
CA GLU A 530 10.20 -9.94 20.18
C GLU A 530 10.69 -9.07 21.35
N ASN A 531 11.80 -8.35 21.19
CA ASN A 531 12.44 -7.61 22.27
C ASN A 531 12.85 -6.19 21.84
N LYS A 532 12.94 -5.28 22.80
CA LYS A 532 13.53 -3.95 22.59
C LYS A 532 14.89 -3.87 23.29
N LYS A 533 15.72 -2.90 22.93
CA LYS A 533 17.08 -2.76 23.44
C LYS A 533 17.19 -2.90 24.97
N ASP A 534 16.26 -2.31 25.72
CA ASP A 534 16.28 -2.31 27.19
C ASP A 534 16.00 -3.71 27.75
N ALA A 535 15.04 -4.44 27.15
CA ALA A 535 14.73 -5.82 27.52
C ALA A 535 15.92 -6.75 27.22
N ILE A 536 16.61 -6.53 26.09
CA ILE A 536 17.81 -7.30 25.73
C ILE A 536 18.94 -7.06 26.73
N LEU A 537 19.23 -5.80 27.08
CA LEU A 537 20.25 -5.45 28.06
C LEU A 537 19.93 -6.02 29.45
N ALA A 538 18.65 -6.02 29.85
CA ALA A 538 18.20 -6.63 31.10
C ALA A 538 18.31 -8.16 31.12
N ALA A 539 18.27 -8.82 29.96
CA ALA A 539 18.36 -10.27 29.85
C ALA A 539 19.78 -10.82 30.09
N PHE A 540 20.83 -10.04 29.76
CA PHE A 540 22.22 -10.47 29.95
C PHE A 540 22.57 -10.90 31.39
N PRO A 541 22.34 -10.09 32.45
CA PRO A 541 22.71 -10.50 33.81
C PRO A 541 21.95 -11.74 34.28
N VAL A 542 20.69 -11.90 33.86
CA VAL A 542 19.88 -13.08 34.18
C VAL A 542 20.48 -14.33 33.50
N ARG A 543 20.77 -14.25 32.20
CA ARG A 543 21.31 -15.40 31.44
C ARG A 543 22.76 -15.71 31.78
N LEU A 544 23.55 -14.72 32.18
CA LEU A 544 24.90 -14.91 32.72
C LEU A 544 24.91 -15.68 34.04
N ALA A 545 23.78 -15.85 34.73
CA ALA A 545 23.68 -16.72 35.92
C ALA A 545 23.49 -18.21 35.56
N ASN A 546 23.11 -18.54 34.32
CA ASN A 546 22.81 -19.92 33.91
C ASN A 546 24.05 -20.83 33.91
N THR A 547 23.80 -22.14 34.03
CA THR A 547 24.78 -23.17 33.66
C THR A 547 24.91 -23.22 32.13
N ARG A 548 26.01 -23.77 31.63
CA ARG A 548 26.24 -23.86 30.18
C ARG A 548 25.15 -24.67 29.46
N ASP A 549 24.68 -25.76 30.05
CA ASP A 549 23.65 -26.61 29.45
C ASP A 549 22.26 -25.96 29.42
N ASN A 550 21.90 -25.26 30.51
CA ASN A 550 20.69 -24.45 30.54
C ASN A 550 20.76 -23.36 29.46
N GLU A 551 21.92 -22.74 29.30
CA GLU A 551 22.10 -21.65 28.35
C GLU A 551 22.04 -22.11 26.89
N ILE A 552 22.58 -23.30 26.57
CA ILE A 552 22.40 -23.93 25.25
C ILE A 552 20.91 -24.15 24.99
N THR A 553 20.17 -24.64 25.98
CA THR A 553 18.71 -24.88 25.86
C THR A 553 17.96 -23.57 25.61
N THR A 554 18.29 -22.50 26.35
CA THR A 554 17.72 -21.17 26.15
C THR A 554 18.07 -20.60 24.78
N ALA A 555 19.32 -20.70 24.33
CA ALA A 555 19.74 -20.22 23.02
C ALA A 555 18.99 -20.93 21.88
N ILE A 556 18.83 -22.25 21.94
CA ILE A 556 18.03 -23.01 20.96
C ILE A 556 16.56 -22.57 20.97
N ALA A 557 15.98 -22.28 22.15
CA ALA A 557 14.62 -21.77 22.25
C ALA A 557 14.46 -20.38 21.60
N GLU A 558 15.45 -19.49 21.75
CA GLU A 558 15.47 -18.19 21.08
C GLU A 558 15.64 -18.33 19.55
N ILE A 559 16.51 -19.24 19.10
CA ILE A 559 16.67 -19.56 17.67
C ILE A 559 15.37 -20.12 17.09
N ALA A 560 14.64 -20.95 17.84
CA ALA A 560 13.32 -21.43 17.42
C ALA A 560 12.33 -20.27 17.22
N LYS A 561 12.32 -19.25 18.08
CA LYS A 561 11.47 -18.06 17.90
C LYS A 561 11.86 -17.28 16.64
N ILE A 562 13.17 -17.08 16.41
CA ILE A 562 13.70 -16.43 15.21
C ILE A 562 13.25 -17.19 13.95
N ALA A 563 13.45 -18.52 13.93
CA ALA A 563 13.05 -19.37 12.82
C ALA A 563 11.54 -19.30 12.53
N ARG A 564 10.70 -19.23 13.56
CA ARG A 564 9.24 -19.07 13.41
C ARG A 564 8.89 -17.79 12.65
N LEU A 565 9.52 -16.68 13.03
CA LEU A 565 9.29 -15.38 12.39
C LEU A 565 9.83 -15.35 10.96
N ARG A 566 11.03 -15.92 10.71
CA ARG A 566 11.57 -16.05 9.36
C ARG A 566 10.68 -16.91 8.46
N LEU A 567 10.15 -18.01 8.97
CA LEU A 567 9.19 -18.85 8.24
C LEU A 567 7.89 -18.11 7.95
N SER A 568 7.38 -17.34 8.92
CA SER A 568 6.16 -16.52 8.72
C SER A 568 6.36 -15.44 7.65
N ASP A 569 7.57 -14.89 7.53
CA ASP A 569 7.90 -13.94 6.46
C ASP A 569 8.13 -14.63 5.09
N SER A 570 8.51 -15.92 5.11
CA SER A 570 8.95 -16.68 3.93
C SER A 570 7.90 -17.65 3.40
N VAL A 571 6.78 -17.82 4.10
CA VAL A 571 5.64 -18.63 3.68
C VAL A 571 4.36 -17.83 3.89
N MET A 572 3.51 -17.83 2.87
CA MET A 572 2.24 -17.15 2.88
C MET A 572 1.20 -17.98 3.65
N GLU A 573 0.70 -17.43 4.75
CA GLU A 573 -0.49 -17.93 5.41
C GLU A 573 -1.75 -17.34 4.75
N PRO A 574 -2.92 -18.02 4.84
CA PRO A 574 -4.19 -17.41 4.44
C PRO A 574 -4.39 -16.07 5.17
N LEU A 575 -4.64 -15.02 4.39
CA LEU A 575 -4.77 -13.63 4.84
C LEU A 575 -6.17 -13.27 5.30
#